data_AF-S9U828-F1
#
_entry.id   AF-S9U828-F1
#
_cell.length_a   1.000
_cell.length_b   1.000
_cell.length_c   1.000
_cell.angle_alpha   90.00
_cell.angle_beta   90.00
_cell.angle_gamma   90.00
#
_symmetry.space_group_name_H-M   'P 1'
#
loop_
_entity.id
_entity.type
_entity.pdbx_description
1 polymer ?
#
loop_
_entity_poly.entity_id
_entity_poly.type
_entity_poly.pdbx_seq_one_letter_code
_entity_poly.pdbx_strand_id
1 'polypeptide(L)'
;MSLGIPKDFTDHMPQQISEELNSYVIEEALGDSRYIFTRRAGSYQYGYCTHCKNEYSTKGFRHGKTEMCPKCGSFCTVKASGRGRKKLIDDAYIVWYDKSRKDPKSIVAHGIYVRRDYTGDYKQVETQFYVQAEYVFTPGDPKAAGKDRFGTARMIRRDYYQNFYETSSIFSERDSVMRRPPFYLSEDNISKAVQGTPFQYSGWEEFISYRLFDEWVGGLFGTTRREGEPRTDLVKFFEIAAKYPCTEYLVKMGFTSFIERKINGWGTYGAIHWRGTTMEKVLRLSKAEIKELRALNIKVTPLHLHSYNFYKKRGLPMPFEKAHELSELTHSDGWKILKQLDLPFELSVKYIYKQFSRPGANKHYYDVSSVLRDWRDYLADCKKLGMDTGSNAVLYPNNLHTAHQKTIKKVKYAEDQALNLRVVDRYKKLNSQYRFESNGLIIRPAASSAELVQEGKQLSHCVGGYTKNYADGNCDLLFIRRVSEPDKPFYTVEVKGGKVVQCRGFKNGAMTPEVKAFVEKFIDEKLTKKKRIKAIQGVAV
;
A
#
# COMPACT_ATOMS: atom_id res chain seq x y z
N MET A 1 32.29 28.49 4.97
CA MET A 1 31.19 29.03 4.14
C MET A 1 30.95 28.04 3.01
N SER A 2 29.80 27.41 3.00
CA SER A 2 29.39 26.40 2.01
C SER A 2 29.07 27.11 0.69
N LEU A 3 29.86 26.88 -0.35
CA LEU A 3 29.58 27.39 -1.70
C LEU A 3 28.19 26.88 -2.15
N GLY A 4 27.29 27.76 -2.55
CA GLY A 4 25.99 27.41 -3.16
C GLY A 4 24.73 27.62 -2.31
N ILE A 5 24.84 27.97 -1.02
CA ILE A 5 23.66 28.28 -0.19
C ILE A 5 23.29 29.77 -0.34
N PRO A 6 22.01 30.11 -0.63
CA PRO A 6 21.57 31.49 -0.69
C PRO A 6 21.86 32.26 0.61
N LYS A 7 22.43 33.46 0.49
CA LYS A 7 22.82 34.28 1.66
C LYS A 7 21.64 34.55 2.60
N ASP A 8 20.49 34.85 2.01
CA ASP A 8 19.25 35.13 2.74
C ASP A 8 18.77 33.96 3.60
N PHE A 9 19.14 32.72 3.24
CA PHE A 9 18.92 31.52 4.04
C PHE A 9 19.95 31.42 5.16
N THR A 10 21.25 31.56 4.85
CA THR A 10 22.33 31.45 5.85
C THR A 10 22.25 32.51 6.96
N ASP A 11 21.64 33.67 6.68
CA ASP A 11 21.41 34.73 7.67
C ASP A 11 20.51 34.27 8.83
N HIS A 12 19.66 33.24 8.62
CA HIS A 12 18.85 32.65 9.68
C HIS A 12 19.66 31.71 10.59
N MET A 13 20.73 31.10 10.07
CA MET A 13 21.44 29.99 10.73
C MET A 13 22.46 30.48 11.77
N PRO A 14 22.64 29.73 12.89
CA PRO A 14 23.77 29.93 13.79
C PRO A 14 25.10 29.74 13.05
N GLN A 15 26.13 30.50 13.44
CA GLN A 15 27.44 30.48 12.76
C GLN A 15 28.32 29.29 13.17
N GLN A 16 28.04 28.70 14.34
CA GLN A 16 28.82 27.62 14.92
C GLN A 16 27.91 26.71 15.75
N ILE A 17 28.38 25.48 15.97
CA ILE A 17 27.75 24.52 16.88
C ILE A 17 27.76 25.12 18.30
N SER A 18 26.61 25.12 18.98
CA SER A 18 26.52 25.62 20.35
C SER A 18 27.17 24.65 21.34
N GLU A 19 27.66 25.18 22.46
CA GLU A 19 28.18 24.36 23.56
C GLU A 19 27.11 23.40 24.11
N GLU A 20 25.85 23.83 24.11
CA GLU A 20 24.70 23.02 24.51
C GLU A 20 24.49 21.82 23.59
N LEU A 21 24.49 22.01 22.26
CA LEU A 21 24.40 20.92 21.29
C LEU A 21 25.60 19.97 21.43
N ASN A 22 26.81 20.51 21.58
CA ASN A 22 28.00 19.69 21.77
C ASN A 22 27.90 18.85 23.04
N SER A 23 27.43 19.44 24.15
CA SER A 23 27.23 18.74 25.42
C SER A 23 26.16 17.65 25.29
N TYR A 24 25.01 17.95 24.66
CA TYR A 24 23.96 16.98 24.39
C TYR A 24 24.48 15.79 23.56
N VAL A 25 25.28 16.06 22.53
CA VAL A 25 25.87 14.98 21.72
C VAL A 25 26.83 14.12 22.53
N ILE A 26 27.69 14.71 23.36
CA ILE A 26 28.71 13.98 24.13
C ILE A 26 28.10 13.18 25.28
N GLU A 27 27.12 13.75 25.99
CA GLU A 27 26.55 13.19 27.20
C GLU A 27 25.36 12.25 26.92
N GLU A 28 24.50 12.59 25.96
CA GLU A 28 23.27 11.86 25.66
C GLU A 28 23.45 10.99 24.41
N ALA A 29 23.62 11.61 23.23
CA ALA A 29 23.57 10.88 21.96
C ALA A 29 24.72 9.88 21.76
N LEU A 30 25.91 10.22 22.28
CA LEU A 30 27.11 9.38 22.26
C LEU A 30 27.60 9.07 23.68
N GLY A 31 26.70 9.12 24.68
CA GLY A 31 27.01 8.80 26.07
C GLY A 31 27.58 7.39 26.26
N ASP A 32 27.09 6.43 25.47
CA ASP A 32 27.58 5.04 25.46
C ASP A 32 28.87 4.86 24.65
N SER A 33 29.26 5.85 23.84
CA SER A 33 30.52 5.86 23.09
C SER A 33 31.68 6.28 24.00
N ARG A 34 31.83 5.57 25.13
CA ARG A 34 32.86 5.77 26.13
C ARG A 34 33.54 4.44 26.40
N TYR A 35 34.85 4.40 26.16
CA TYR A 35 35.63 3.17 26.25
C TYR A 35 36.80 3.30 27.20
N ILE A 36 37.15 2.17 27.82
CA ILE A 36 38.45 2.00 28.46
C ILE A 36 39.23 0.99 27.62
N PHE A 37 40.21 1.49 26.86
CA PHE A 37 41.10 0.64 26.07
C PHE A 37 42.21 0.08 26.95
N THR A 38 42.25 -1.25 27.10
CA THR A 38 43.21 -1.92 27.97
C THR A 38 44.38 -2.51 27.20
N ARG A 39 45.59 -2.32 27.73
CA ARG A 39 46.84 -2.95 27.28
C ARG A 39 47.53 -3.63 28.46
N ARG A 40 48.31 -4.69 28.19
CA ARG A 40 49.15 -5.34 29.21
C ARG A 40 50.61 -5.01 28.97
N ALA A 41 51.35 -4.80 30.05
CA ALA A 41 52.81 -4.75 30.07
C ALA A 41 53.28 -5.61 31.25
N GLY A 42 53.79 -6.82 30.94
CA GLY A 42 54.06 -7.84 31.96
C GLY A 42 52.78 -8.28 32.68
N SER A 43 52.84 -8.33 34.02
CA SER A 43 51.73 -8.67 34.90
C SER A 43 50.72 -7.53 35.13
N TYR A 44 51.05 -6.30 34.67
CA TYR A 44 50.21 -5.12 34.89
C TYR A 44 49.31 -4.84 33.68
N GLN A 45 48.08 -4.41 33.95
CA GLN A 45 47.11 -3.96 32.94
C GLN A 45 46.84 -2.47 33.10
N TYR A 46 47.04 -1.71 32.03
CA TYR A 46 46.75 -0.29 31.95
C TYR A 46 45.48 -0.06 31.14
N GLY A 47 44.71 0.96 31.48
CA GLY A 47 43.49 1.37 30.81
C GLY A 47 43.60 2.84 30.39
N TYR A 48 43.25 3.14 29.15
CA TYR A 48 43.07 4.49 28.64
C TYR A 48 41.58 4.79 28.50
N CYS A 49 41.07 5.78 29.24
CA CYS A 49 39.68 6.20 29.15
C CYS A 49 39.51 7.20 27.99
N THR A 50 38.61 6.92 27.05
CA THR A 50 38.35 7.82 25.92
C THR A 50 37.56 9.07 26.31
N HIS A 51 36.88 9.05 27.46
CA HIS A 51 36.11 10.20 27.94
C HIS A 51 37.02 11.28 28.55
N CYS A 52 37.83 10.93 29.54
CA CYS A 52 38.71 11.89 30.21
C CYS A 52 40.15 11.91 29.67
N LYS A 53 40.47 11.08 28.67
CA LYS A 53 41.78 10.99 28.01
C LYS A 53 42.96 10.66 28.95
N ASN A 54 42.68 10.10 30.12
CA ASN A 54 43.71 9.68 31.08
C ASN A 54 44.05 8.19 30.94
N GLU A 55 45.32 7.85 31.13
CA GLU A 55 45.80 6.46 31.27
C GLU A 55 46.12 6.15 32.73
N TYR A 56 45.77 4.95 33.20
CA TYR A 56 45.98 4.53 34.58
C TYR A 56 46.12 3.00 34.70
N SER A 57 46.69 2.54 35.82
CA SER A 57 46.72 1.11 36.15
C SER A 57 45.32 0.62 36.55
N THR A 58 44.92 -0.55 36.07
CA THR A 58 43.58 -1.13 36.28
C THR A 58 43.66 -2.35 37.19
N LYS A 59 42.54 -2.73 37.82
CA LYS A 59 42.42 -3.92 38.68
C LYS A 59 42.17 -5.23 37.91
N GLY A 60 42.55 -5.32 36.64
CA GLY A 60 42.24 -6.49 35.81
C GLY A 60 40.88 -6.41 35.09
N PHE A 61 40.54 -5.25 34.52
CA PHE A 61 39.30 -5.03 33.78
C PHE A 61 39.11 -6.03 32.63
N ARG A 62 37.89 -6.58 32.55
CA ARG A 62 37.53 -7.62 31.60
C ARG A 62 36.97 -7.02 30.32
N HIS A 63 37.43 -7.51 29.18
CA HIS A 63 36.94 -7.09 27.87
C HIS A 63 35.42 -7.30 27.74
N GLY A 64 34.73 -6.29 27.19
CA GLY A 64 33.29 -6.30 26.94
C GLY A 64 32.43 -6.01 28.17
N LYS A 65 33.03 -5.78 29.34
CA LYS A 65 32.31 -5.34 30.55
C LYS A 65 32.32 -3.82 30.64
N THR A 66 31.30 -3.27 31.30
CA THR A 66 31.24 -1.86 31.65
C THR A 66 31.92 -1.66 32.99
N GLU A 67 32.84 -0.71 33.06
CA GLU A 67 33.59 -0.36 34.27
C GLU A 67 33.54 1.15 34.49
N MET A 68 33.54 1.58 35.74
CA MET A 68 33.62 3.00 36.08
C MET A 68 35.08 3.47 35.98
N CYS A 69 35.32 4.55 35.24
CA CYS A 69 36.63 5.18 35.19
C CYS A 69 36.97 5.80 36.55
N PRO A 70 38.07 5.42 37.22
CA PRO A 70 38.46 5.96 38.52
C PRO A 70 38.95 7.43 38.44
N LYS A 71 39.15 7.98 37.23
CA LYS A 71 39.61 9.36 37.04
C LYS A 71 38.48 10.36 36.84
N CYS A 72 37.42 9.98 36.13
CA CYS A 72 36.30 10.88 35.83
C CYS A 72 34.93 10.36 36.27
N GLY A 73 34.84 9.15 36.82
CA GLY A 73 33.58 8.55 37.26
C GLY A 73 32.67 8.04 36.13
N SER A 74 33.04 8.20 34.86
CA SER A 74 32.19 7.75 33.76
C SER A 74 32.19 6.24 33.60
N PHE A 75 31.02 5.64 33.42
CA PHE A 75 30.88 4.25 33.02
C PHE A 75 31.30 4.09 31.56
N CYS A 76 32.25 3.18 31.32
CA CYS A 76 32.87 2.96 30.02
C CYS A 76 32.91 1.48 29.68
N THR A 77 32.69 1.12 28.41
CA THR A 77 32.87 -0.24 27.94
C THR A 77 34.36 -0.57 27.79
N VAL A 78 34.81 -1.66 28.40
CA VAL A 78 36.21 -2.08 28.32
C VAL A 78 36.50 -2.77 26.99
N LYS A 79 37.50 -2.29 26.25
CA LYS A 79 37.96 -2.86 24.99
C LYS A 79 39.44 -3.22 25.10
N ALA A 80 39.86 -4.44 24.76
CA ALA A 80 41.28 -4.77 24.73
C ALA A 80 41.90 -4.15 23.47
N SER A 81 42.99 -3.37 23.61
CA SER A 81 43.58 -2.61 22.49
C SER A 81 44.16 -3.50 21.39
N GLY A 82 44.63 -4.69 21.76
CA GLY A 82 45.15 -5.70 20.82
C GLY A 82 44.08 -6.50 20.06
N ARG A 83 42.78 -6.27 20.30
CA ARG A 83 41.70 -6.88 19.52
C ARG A 83 41.34 -6.00 18.33
N GLY A 84 40.79 -6.62 17.28
CA GLY A 84 40.38 -5.92 16.06
C GLY A 84 39.30 -4.87 16.31
N ARG A 85 39.49 -3.66 15.75
CA ARG A 85 38.60 -2.50 15.88
C ARG A 85 38.05 -1.99 14.54
N LYS A 86 38.19 -2.77 13.47
CA LYS A 86 37.80 -2.39 12.09
C LYS A 86 36.35 -1.94 11.91
N LYS A 87 35.47 -2.22 12.89
CA LYS A 87 34.04 -1.86 12.89
C LYS A 87 33.64 -1.02 14.11
N LEU A 88 34.59 -0.54 14.91
CA LEU A 88 34.30 0.25 16.10
C LEU A 88 34.14 1.72 15.70
N ILE A 89 33.00 2.00 15.10
CA ILE A 89 32.55 3.33 14.70
C ILE A 89 31.21 3.51 15.39
N ASP A 90 31.13 4.54 16.23
CA ASP A 90 29.88 4.91 16.88
C ASP A 90 29.36 6.16 16.20
N ASP A 91 28.06 6.17 15.93
CA ASP A 91 27.41 7.27 15.25
C ASP A 91 26.00 7.50 15.77
N ALA A 92 25.49 8.70 15.47
CA ALA A 92 24.13 9.11 15.78
C ALA A 92 23.66 10.16 14.77
N TYR A 93 22.35 10.30 14.65
CA TYR A 93 21.71 11.38 13.91
C TYR A 93 20.85 12.20 14.86
N ILE A 94 20.97 13.52 14.81
CA ILE A 94 20.27 14.45 15.68
C ILE A 94 19.55 15.47 14.80
N VAL A 95 18.34 15.87 15.19
CA VAL A 95 17.73 17.10 14.69
C VAL A 95 17.72 18.12 15.82
N TRP A 96 18.47 19.20 15.64
CA TRP A 96 18.61 20.28 16.62
C TRP A 96 17.86 21.52 16.15
N TYR A 97 17.12 22.19 17.02
CA TYR A 97 16.34 23.37 16.72
C TYR A 97 16.92 24.60 17.39
N ASP A 98 16.91 25.73 16.69
CA ASP A 98 17.34 27.02 17.22
C ASP A 98 16.37 28.12 16.79
N LYS A 99 16.44 29.28 17.44
CA LYS A 99 15.79 30.49 16.97
C LYS A 99 16.55 31.03 15.76
N SER A 100 15.82 31.54 14.78
CA SER A 100 16.48 32.17 13.63
C SER A 100 17.15 33.49 14.05
N ARG A 101 18.36 33.73 13.56
CA ARG A 101 19.12 34.96 13.86
C ARG A 101 18.59 36.21 13.14
N LYS A 102 17.86 36.01 12.05
CA LYS A 102 17.34 37.09 11.19
C LYS A 102 15.92 37.50 11.56
N ASP A 103 15.07 36.53 11.86
CA ASP A 103 13.67 36.74 12.25
C ASP A 103 13.40 36.06 13.60
N PRO A 104 13.10 36.83 14.67
CA PRO A 104 12.86 36.29 16.01
C PRO A 104 11.57 35.48 16.13
N LYS A 105 10.66 35.54 15.14
CA LYS A 105 9.45 34.69 15.09
C LYS A 105 9.71 33.36 14.38
N SER A 106 10.79 33.25 13.61
CA SER A 106 11.17 32.04 12.88
C SER A 106 12.01 31.11 13.74
N ILE A 107 11.91 29.81 13.48
CA ILE A 107 12.83 28.80 14.01
C ILE A 107 13.60 28.16 12.86
N VAL A 108 14.77 27.61 13.16
CA VAL A 108 15.59 26.82 12.25
C VAL A 108 15.81 25.44 12.82
N ALA A 109 16.19 24.49 11.97
CA ALA A 109 16.65 23.18 12.41
C ALA A 109 17.88 22.72 11.63
N HIS A 110 18.68 21.88 12.27
CA HIS A 110 19.85 21.22 11.69
C HIS A 110 19.70 19.72 11.85
N GLY A 111 19.70 19.00 10.73
CA GLY A 111 19.89 17.56 10.70
C GLY A 111 21.38 17.24 10.70
N ILE A 112 21.89 16.69 11.79
CA ILE A 112 23.33 16.52 12.04
C ILE A 112 23.66 15.04 12.24
N TYR A 113 24.54 14.52 11.41
CA TYR A 113 25.17 13.22 11.61
C TYR A 113 26.44 13.42 12.43
N VAL A 114 26.57 12.69 13.54
CA VAL A 114 27.76 12.72 14.39
C VAL A 114 28.43 11.36 14.41
N ARG A 115 29.76 11.35 14.51
CA ARG A 115 30.55 10.12 14.45
C ARG A 115 31.80 10.20 15.33
N ARG A 116 32.12 9.09 15.99
CA ARG A 116 33.42 8.79 16.59
C ARG A 116 34.00 7.54 15.95
N ASP A 117 35.20 7.64 15.39
CA ASP A 117 35.87 6.54 14.68
C ASP A 117 37.06 6.01 15.49
N TYR A 118 36.89 4.83 16.08
CA TYR A 118 37.93 4.16 16.86
C TYR A 118 38.68 3.10 16.06
N THR A 119 38.59 3.09 14.73
CA THR A 119 39.32 2.15 13.87
C THR A 119 40.81 2.50 13.79
N GLY A 120 41.14 3.79 13.87
CA GLY A 120 42.50 4.33 13.90
C GLY A 120 43.11 4.37 15.31
N ASP A 121 43.81 5.46 15.63
CA ASP A 121 44.31 5.69 16.98
C ASP A 121 43.17 6.08 17.93
N TYR A 122 42.82 5.17 18.84
CA TYR A 122 41.75 5.37 19.82
C TYR A 122 42.06 6.46 20.85
N LYS A 123 43.30 6.96 20.91
CA LYS A 123 43.70 8.06 21.80
C LYS A 123 43.40 9.44 21.22
N GLN A 124 43.28 9.55 19.89
CA GLN A 124 43.10 10.81 19.16
C GLN A 124 41.69 10.99 18.59
N VAL A 125 40.72 10.23 19.10
CA VAL A 125 39.34 10.29 18.59
C VAL A 125 38.63 11.52 19.13
N GLU A 126 38.12 12.33 18.20
CA GLU A 126 37.24 13.45 18.49
C GLU A 126 35.84 13.17 17.91
N THR A 127 34.84 13.86 18.45
CA THR A 127 33.48 13.84 17.88
C THR A 127 33.47 14.67 16.60
N GLN A 128 33.11 14.05 15.48
CA GLN A 128 32.95 14.73 14.20
C GLN A 128 31.48 15.08 13.96
N PHE A 129 31.22 16.28 13.46
CA PHE A 129 29.87 16.77 13.17
C PHE A 129 29.71 17.01 11.67
N TYR A 130 28.64 16.48 11.10
CA TYR A 130 28.34 16.60 9.68
C TYR A 130 26.90 17.06 9.52
N VAL A 131 26.70 18.32 9.13
CA VAL A 131 25.38 18.83 8.76
C VAL A 131 24.94 18.12 7.48
N GLN A 132 23.78 17.47 7.53
CA GLN A 132 23.15 16.76 6.42
C GLN A 132 22.03 17.58 5.78
N ALA A 133 21.30 18.34 6.60
CA ALA A 133 20.26 19.24 6.14
C ALA A 133 20.07 20.41 7.11
N GLU A 134 19.61 21.53 6.59
CA GLU A 134 19.23 22.71 7.36
C GLU A 134 17.84 23.17 6.92
N TYR A 135 17.07 23.72 7.85
CA TYR A 135 15.67 24.06 7.65
C TYR A 135 15.38 25.44 8.22
N VAL A 136 14.62 26.26 7.48
CA VAL A 136 14.07 27.54 7.99
C VAL A 136 12.56 27.43 7.98
N PHE A 137 11.93 27.73 9.12
CA PHE A 137 10.48 27.77 9.28
C PHE A 137 10.05 29.19 9.66
N THR A 138 9.46 29.89 8.70
CA THR A 138 8.97 31.26 8.89
C THR A 138 7.46 31.24 9.03
N PRO A 139 6.90 31.58 10.21
CA PRO A 139 5.47 31.54 10.41
C PRO A 139 4.78 32.67 9.66
N GLY A 140 3.56 32.41 9.19
CA GLY A 140 2.67 33.47 8.72
C GLY A 140 2.09 34.27 9.89
N ASP A 141 1.45 35.39 9.59
CA ASP A 141 0.70 36.17 10.59
C ASP A 141 -0.81 35.88 10.49
N PRO A 142 -1.43 35.17 11.46
CA PRO A 142 -2.85 34.87 11.43
C PRO A 142 -3.76 36.10 11.33
N LYS A 143 -3.26 37.30 11.68
CA LYS A 143 -3.99 38.58 11.59
C LYS A 143 -3.79 39.27 10.24
N ALA A 144 -2.75 38.94 9.48
CA ALA A 144 -2.50 39.52 8.18
C ALA A 144 -3.51 39.07 7.12
N ALA A 145 -3.72 39.93 6.13
CA ALA A 145 -4.50 39.64 4.94
C ALA A 145 -3.63 39.04 3.83
N GLY A 146 -4.25 38.34 2.88
CA GLY A 146 -3.56 37.83 1.70
C GLY A 146 -2.48 36.79 2.00
N LYS A 147 -1.37 36.87 1.27
CA LYS A 147 -0.29 35.85 1.28
C LYS A 147 0.48 35.82 2.61
N ASP A 148 0.62 36.96 3.29
CA ASP A 148 1.44 37.10 4.50
C ASP A 148 0.82 36.37 5.71
N ARG A 149 -0.44 35.96 5.59
CA ARG A 149 -1.09 35.05 6.55
C ARG A 149 -0.44 33.67 6.59
N PHE A 150 0.17 33.26 5.50
CA PHE A 150 0.73 31.93 5.33
C PHE A 150 2.24 32.04 5.26
N GLY A 151 2.91 31.32 6.15
CA GLY A 151 4.36 31.32 6.21
C GLY A 151 5.00 30.47 5.14
N THR A 152 6.31 30.29 5.27
CA THR A 152 7.15 29.51 4.36
C THR A 152 8.02 28.54 5.13
N ALA A 153 8.44 27.48 4.46
CA ALA A 153 9.46 26.58 4.95
C ALA A 153 10.43 26.27 3.82
N ARG A 154 11.73 26.27 4.10
CA ARG A 154 12.81 26.01 3.15
C ARG A 154 13.77 24.98 3.73
N MET A 155 14.35 24.15 2.87
CA MET A 155 15.33 23.13 3.25
C MET A 155 16.53 23.19 2.32
N ILE A 156 17.71 23.24 2.90
CA ILE A 156 18.98 23.03 2.21
C ILE A 156 19.50 21.65 2.59
N ARG A 157 19.92 20.85 1.62
CA ARG A 157 20.33 19.47 1.80
C ARG A 157 21.72 19.22 1.26
N ARG A 158 22.49 18.37 1.93
CA ARG A 158 23.77 17.86 1.47
C ARG A 158 23.58 16.66 0.54
N ASP A 159 24.20 16.69 -0.63
CA ASP A 159 24.22 15.56 -1.57
C ASP A 159 25.35 14.56 -1.24
N TYR A 160 25.44 13.50 -2.05
CA TYR A 160 26.48 12.48 -1.94
C TYR A 160 27.91 13.03 -2.15
N TYR A 161 28.05 14.08 -2.97
CA TYR A 161 29.32 14.75 -3.27
C TYR A 161 29.65 15.87 -2.27
N GLN A 162 28.89 15.97 -1.18
CA GLN A 162 29.04 16.95 -0.13
C GLN A 162 28.67 18.39 -0.52
N ASN A 163 28.01 18.59 -1.67
CA ASN A 163 27.47 19.88 -2.07
C ASN A 163 26.12 20.14 -1.39
N PHE A 164 25.83 21.41 -1.11
CA PHE A 164 24.56 21.82 -0.54
C PHE A 164 23.66 22.44 -1.62
N TYR A 165 22.39 22.09 -1.61
CA TYR A 165 21.40 22.60 -2.57
C TYR A 165 20.02 22.76 -1.91
N GLU A 166 19.20 23.68 -2.43
CA GLU A 166 17.84 23.88 -1.96
C GLU A 166 16.88 22.86 -2.56
N THR A 167 16.03 22.27 -1.71
CA THR A 167 15.02 21.30 -2.14
C THR A 167 13.69 21.99 -2.43
N SER A 168 12.87 21.39 -3.29
CA SER A 168 11.51 21.87 -3.57
C SER A 168 10.50 21.60 -2.46
N SER A 169 10.87 20.79 -1.46
CA SER A 169 9.96 20.31 -0.41
C SER A 169 10.73 19.89 0.84
N ILE A 170 10.12 20.09 2.01
CA ILE A 170 10.67 19.63 3.29
C ILE A 170 10.47 18.12 3.43
N PHE A 171 11.51 17.42 3.86
CA PHE A 171 11.41 16.04 4.34
C PHE A 171 12.46 15.78 5.42
N SER A 172 12.28 14.70 6.17
CA SER A 172 13.21 14.30 7.21
C SER A 172 14.35 13.48 6.62
N GLU A 173 15.60 13.84 6.91
CA GLU A 173 16.74 12.98 6.56
C GLU A 173 16.74 11.67 7.36
N ARG A 174 16.12 11.63 8.55
CA ARG A 174 15.95 10.39 9.33
C ARG A 174 15.14 9.35 8.54
N ASP A 175 14.18 9.79 7.74
CA ASP A 175 13.40 8.91 6.85
C ASP A 175 14.11 8.63 5.51
N SER A 176 15.25 9.29 5.26
CA SER A 176 16.02 9.21 4.00
C SER A 176 17.43 8.64 4.25
N VAL A 177 18.49 9.41 4.02
CA VAL A 177 19.88 8.89 4.09
C VAL A 177 20.36 8.63 5.53
N MET A 178 19.70 9.22 6.53
CA MET A 178 20.01 9.04 7.95
C MET A 178 19.10 8.02 8.64
N ARG A 179 18.55 7.06 7.89
CA ARG A 179 17.70 5.99 8.43
C ARG A 179 18.47 4.96 9.27
N ARG A 180 19.81 4.88 9.13
CA ARG A 180 20.63 3.83 9.75
C ARG A 180 21.21 4.18 11.13
N PRO A 181 21.75 5.38 11.37
CA PRO A 181 22.23 5.75 12.70
C PRO A 181 21.08 5.77 13.73
N PRO A 182 21.36 5.58 15.03
CA PRO A 182 20.42 5.88 16.11
C PRO A 182 19.99 7.34 16.03
N PHE A 183 18.70 7.61 16.29
CA PHE A 183 18.14 8.95 16.18
C PHE A 183 17.88 9.55 17.55
N TYR A 184 18.26 10.82 17.73
CA TYR A 184 18.06 11.58 18.96
C TYR A 184 17.39 12.93 18.69
N LEU A 185 16.57 13.35 19.65
CA LEU A 185 15.80 14.59 19.64
C LEU A 185 15.66 15.05 21.09
N SER A 186 15.88 16.33 21.36
CA SER A 186 15.73 16.91 22.70
C SER A 186 14.46 17.74 22.80
N GLU A 187 13.52 17.32 23.65
CA GLU A 187 12.28 18.07 23.92
C GLU A 187 12.59 19.43 24.57
N ASP A 188 13.59 19.50 25.45
CA ASP A 188 14.05 20.74 26.07
C ASP A 188 14.62 21.72 25.02
N ASN A 189 15.43 21.21 24.07
CA ASN A 189 15.93 22.02 22.96
C ASN A 189 14.77 22.59 22.12
N ILE A 190 13.79 21.76 21.76
CA ILE A 190 12.64 22.22 20.97
C ILE A 190 11.86 23.29 21.75
N SER A 191 11.59 23.05 23.04
CA SER A 191 10.89 24.00 23.91
C SER A 191 11.59 25.36 23.95
N LYS A 192 12.92 25.38 24.12
CA LYS A 192 13.75 26.60 24.08
C LYS A 192 13.71 27.30 22.72
N ALA A 193 13.78 26.53 21.64
CA ALA A 193 13.77 27.07 20.28
C ALA A 193 12.42 27.75 19.95
N VAL A 194 11.30 27.12 20.32
CA VAL A 194 9.97 27.67 20.03
C VAL A 194 9.56 28.80 20.97
N GLN A 195 10.16 28.91 22.16
CA GLN A 195 9.78 29.90 23.17
C GLN A 195 9.80 31.33 22.62
N GLY A 196 8.70 32.07 22.77
CA GLY A 196 8.55 33.44 22.27
C GLY A 196 8.25 33.54 20.77
N THR A 197 8.15 32.41 20.07
CA THR A 197 7.72 32.34 18.67
C THR A 197 6.26 31.87 18.58
N PRO A 198 5.56 32.06 17.44
CA PRO A 198 4.24 31.47 17.23
C PRO A 198 4.21 29.94 17.36
N PHE A 199 5.33 29.24 17.12
CA PHE A 199 5.40 27.78 17.19
C PHE A 199 5.19 27.23 18.60
N GLN A 200 5.42 28.02 19.66
CA GLN A 200 5.17 27.57 21.04
C GLN A 200 3.70 27.23 21.32
N TYR A 201 2.78 27.74 20.50
CA TYR A 201 1.34 27.49 20.64
C TYR A 201 0.82 26.40 19.69
N SER A 202 1.69 25.84 18.85
CA SER A 202 1.29 24.93 17.76
C SER A 202 0.84 23.54 18.24
N GLY A 203 1.14 23.16 19.49
CA GLY A 203 0.90 21.82 20.03
C GLY A 203 1.84 20.77 19.45
N TRP A 204 3.11 21.13 19.28
CA TRP A 204 4.16 20.27 18.73
C TRP A 204 4.45 19.06 19.62
N GLU A 205 4.18 19.17 20.92
CA GLU A 205 4.36 18.16 21.96
C GLU A 205 3.57 16.88 21.66
N GLU A 206 2.37 17.03 21.08
CA GLU A 206 1.48 15.94 20.64
C GLU A 206 2.09 15.06 19.53
N PHE A 207 3.16 15.54 18.88
CA PHE A 207 3.80 14.87 17.74
C PHE A 207 5.17 14.25 18.09
N ILE A 208 5.66 14.45 19.32
CA ILE A 208 6.90 13.81 19.80
C ILE A 208 6.59 12.60 20.66
N SER A 209 5.60 12.73 21.53
CA SER A 209 5.16 11.66 22.45
C SER A 209 3.86 11.05 21.96
N TYR A 210 3.73 9.73 21.99
CA TYR A 210 2.42 9.13 21.78
C TYR A 210 2.22 7.76 22.48
N ARG A 211 1.20 7.69 23.35
CA ARG A 211 0.56 6.49 23.94
C ARG A 211 -0.72 6.14 23.16
N LEU A 212 -0.87 4.90 22.67
CA LEU A 212 -2.17 4.32 22.24
C LEU A 212 -2.49 3.19 23.23
N PHE A 213 -3.60 3.32 23.96
CA PHE A 213 -4.44 2.23 24.49
C PHE A 213 -3.77 1.01 25.14
N ASP A 214 -2.97 1.16 26.21
CA ASP A 214 -2.46 0.07 27.10
C ASP A 214 -1.91 -1.22 26.46
N GLU A 215 -1.72 -1.26 25.13
CA GLU A 215 -1.21 -2.39 24.35
C GLU A 215 -0.46 -1.89 23.10
N TRP A 216 0.67 -2.55 22.82
CA TRP A 216 1.51 -2.32 21.65
C TRP A 216 0.85 -2.86 20.36
N VAL A 217 0.11 -2.03 19.63
CA VAL A 217 -0.38 -2.39 18.28
C VAL A 217 -0.14 -1.23 17.29
N GLY A 218 0.56 -1.53 16.20
CA GLY A 218 1.33 -0.57 15.40
C GLY A 218 0.59 0.35 14.42
N GLY A 219 1.25 1.50 14.18
CA GLY A 219 0.99 2.57 13.20
C GLY A 219 1.11 3.95 13.89
N LEU A 220 1.86 4.99 13.48
CA LEU A 220 2.50 5.42 12.22
C LEU A 220 3.84 4.74 11.85
N PHE A 221 4.43 3.97 12.77
CA PHE A 221 5.59 3.12 12.51
C PHE A 221 5.41 1.84 13.32
N GLY A 222 5.34 0.69 12.65
CA GLY A 222 5.53 -0.59 13.31
C GLY A 222 6.92 -0.63 13.92
N THR A 223 6.98 -0.95 15.21
CA THR A 223 8.18 -1.12 16.05
C THR A 223 9.05 0.13 16.21
N THR A 224 9.25 0.58 17.44
CA THR A 224 10.46 1.34 17.79
C THR A 224 11.65 0.54 17.26
N ARG A 225 12.57 1.19 16.53
CA ARG A 225 13.75 0.46 16.02
C ARG A 225 14.64 0.01 17.18
N ARG A 226 14.68 0.81 18.25
CA ARG A 226 15.24 0.50 19.57
C ARG A 226 14.38 1.15 20.66
N GLU A 227 14.33 0.53 21.82
CA GLU A 227 13.64 1.04 23.00
C GLU A 227 14.17 2.44 23.37
N GLY A 228 13.28 3.41 23.58
CA GLY A 228 13.64 4.79 23.94
C GLY A 228 13.94 5.77 22.79
N GLU A 229 14.05 5.33 21.53
CA GLU A 229 14.28 6.25 20.40
C GLU A 229 13.03 7.10 20.06
N PRO A 230 13.16 8.43 19.83
CA PRO A 230 12.07 9.27 19.35
C PRO A 230 11.51 8.75 18.02
N ARG A 231 10.17 8.79 17.88
CA ARG A 231 9.47 8.16 16.74
C ARG A 231 9.72 8.87 15.40
N THR A 232 9.95 10.18 15.42
CA THR A 232 10.19 11.06 14.26
C THR A 232 10.80 12.39 14.74
N ASP A 233 11.37 13.17 13.82
CA ASP A 233 11.58 14.60 14.04
C ASP A 233 10.28 15.40 13.77
N LEU A 234 10.35 16.72 13.96
CA LEU A 234 9.25 17.66 13.76
C LEU A 234 9.40 18.54 12.51
N VAL A 235 10.34 18.26 11.59
CA VAL A 235 10.60 19.21 10.48
C VAL A 235 9.38 19.35 9.56
N LYS A 236 8.65 18.25 9.33
CA LYS A 236 7.39 18.28 8.57
C LYS A 236 6.24 18.90 9.35
N PHE A 237 6.22 18.74 10.67
CA PHE A 237 5.21 19.38 11.51
C PHE A 237 5.39 20.90 11.48
N PHE A 238 6.62 21.40 11.72
CA PHE A 238 6.92 22.82 11.70
C PHE A 238 6.78 23.43 10.30
N GLU A 239 6.99 22.67 9.22
CA GLU A 239 6.59 23.10 7.87
C GLU A 239 5.09 23.42 7.81
N ILE A 240 4.24 22.51 8.28
CA ILE A 240 2.78 22.67 8.23
C ILE A 240 2.35 23.80 9.15
N ALA A 241 2.89 23.89 10.37
CA ALA A 241 2.61 24.95 11.32
C ALA A 241 3.02 26.33 10.78
N ALA A 242 4.16 26.43 10.10
CA ALA A 242 4.62 27.67 9.48
C ALA A 242 3.69 28.11 8.35
N LYS A 243 3.38 27.18 7.43
CA LYS A 243 2.58 27.46 6.23
C LYS A 243 1.10 27.67 6.53
N TYR A 244 0.57 27.07 7.59
CA TYR A 244 -0.86 27.03 7.86
C TYR A 244 -1.16 27.36 9.33
N PRO A 245 -1.55 28.60 9.65
CA PRO A 245 -1.98 28.99 11.00
C PRO A 245 -3.08 28.13 11.60
N CYS A 246 -3.86 27.44 10.75
CA CYS A 246 -4.90 26.55 11.21
C CYS A 246 -4.40 25.33 12.00
N THR A 247 -3.12 25.01 11.90
CA THR A 247 -2.49 23.90 12.61
C THR A 247 -2.70 24.00 14.11
N GLU A 248 -2.48 25.19 14.69
CA GLU A 248 -2.62 25.42 16.14
C GLU A 248 -4.01 25.01 16.65
N TYR A 249 -5.08 25.55 16.08
CA TYR A 249 -6.41 25.24 16.60
C TYR A 249 -6.89 23.83 16.20
N LEU A 250 -6.44 23.28 15.07
CA LEU A 250 -6.73 21.87 14.74
C LEU A 250 -6.17 20.94 15.82
N VAL A 251 -4.93 21.18 16.27
CA VAL A 251 -4.33 20.41 17.36
C VAL A 251 -5.10 20.62 18.67
N LYS A 252 -5.33 21.88 19.07
CA LYS A 252 -6.06 22.22 20.31
C LYS A 252 -7.51 21.70 20.36
N MET A 253 -8.11 21.42 19.22
CA MET A 253 -9.46 20.85 19.13
C MET A 253 -9.49 19.32 19.14
N GLY A 254 -8.33 18.64 19.16
CA GLY A 254 -8.24 17.18 19.08
C GLY A 254 -8.27 16.65 17.65
N PHE A 255 -8.04 17.49 16.64
CA PHE A 255 -8.00 17.12 15.22
C PHE A 255 -6.57 16.88 14.73
N THR A 256 -5.74 16.23 15.55
CA THR A 256 -4.33 15.89 15.22
C THR A 256 -4.22 14.96 14.03
N SER A 257 -5.20 14.06 13.82
CA SER A 257 -5.23 13.10 12.70
C SER A 257 -5.16 13.74 11.31
N PHE A 258 -5.60 15.00 11.19
CA PHE A 258 -5.56 15.76 9.94
C PHE A 258 -4.14 16.21 9.62
N ILE A 259 -3.42 16.64 10.65
CA ILE A 259 -2.01 17.02 10.57
C ILE A 259 -1.18 15.76 10.28
N GLU A 260 -1.42 14.66 11.01
CA GLU A 260 -0.79 13.36 10.78
C GLU A 260 -0.92 12.93 9.31
N ARG A 261 -2.14 12.93 8.76
CA ARG A 261 -2.36 12.56 7.35
C ARG A 261 -1.62 13.47 6.39
N LYS A 262 -1.56 14.77 6.65
CA LYS A 262 -0.84 15.72 5.80
C LYS A 262 0.68 15.51 5.84
N ILE A 263 1.26 15.31 7.03
CA ILE A 263 2.70 15.01 7.22
C ILE A 263 3.10 13.77 6.40
N ASN A 264 2.24 12.75 6.38
CA ASN A 264 2.52 11.47 5.73
C ASN A 264 2.14 11.42 4.25
N GLY A 265 1.61 12.52 3.68
CA GLY A 265 1.09 12.54 2.31
C GLY A 265 -0.11 11.61 2.10
N TRP A 266 -0.80 11.21 3.17
CA TRP A 266 -2.00 10.40 3.11
C TRP A 266 -3.22 11.21 2.65
N GLY A 267 -4.21 10.51 2.11
CA GLY A 267 -5.44 11.12 1.62
C GLY A 267 -6.15 11.95 2.70
N THR A 268 -6.26 13.26 2.46
CA THR A 268 -7.11 14.18 3.25
C THR A 268 -8.46 14.44 2.59
N TYR A 269 -8.71 13.81 1.43
CA TYR A 269 -9.97 13.86 0.67
C TYR A 269 -10.47 15.28 0.34
N GLY A 270 -9.59 16.28 0.37
CA GLY A 270 -9.99 17.69 0.23
C GLY A 270 -10.93 18.17 1.35
N ALA A 271 -10.98 17.45 2.47
CA ALA A 271 -11.85 17.74 3.61
C ALA A 271 -11.48 19.04 4.31
N ILE A 272 -10.17 19.35 4.36
CA ILE A 272 -9.63 20.54 5.00
C ILE A 272 -9.22 21.58 3.97
N HIS A 273 -9.75 22.79 4.13
CA HIS A 273 -9.26 23.96 3.42
C HIS A 273 -8.16 24.64 4.24
N TRP A 274 -6.92 24.19 4.07
CA TRP A 274 -5.75 24.63 4.86
C TRP A 274 -5.47 26.15 4.86
N ARG A 275 -5.97 26.86 3.84
CA ARG A 275 -5.86 28.32 3.73
C ARG A 275 -7.11 29.07 4.21
N GLY A 276 -8.02 28.40 4.91
CA GLY A 276 -9.17 29.03 5.54
C GLY A 276 -8.73 29.99 6.65
N THR A 277 -9.33 31.18 6.67
CA THR A 277 -8.99 32.24 7.65
C THR A 277 -9.69 32.06 8.99
N THR A 278 -10.72 31.22 9.04
CA THR A 278 -11.49 30.87 10.25
C THR A 278 -11.70 29.37 10.30
N MET A 279 -12.00 28.86 11.49
CA MET A 279 -12.24 27.43 11.74
C MET A 279 -13.38 26.87 10.86
N GLU A 280 -14.46 27.63 10.68
CA GLU A 280 -15.59 27.26 9.83
C GLU A 280 -15.17 27.14 8.36
N LYS A 281 -14.31 28.05 7.88
CA LYS A 281 -13.78 27.99 6.51
C LYS A 281 -12.80 26.83 6.32
N VAL A 282 -12.03 26.50 7.35
CA VAL A 282 -11.06 25.40 7.31
C VAL A 282 -11.75 24.04 7.31
N LEU A 283 -12.72 23.83 8.20
CA LEU A 283 -13.47 22.57 8.31
C LEU A 283 -14.65 22.50 7.33
N ARG A 284 -15.07 23.63 6.76
CA ARG A 284 -16.29 23.80 5.95
C ARG A 284 -17.56 23.37 6.71
N LEU A 285 -17.58 23.68 7.99
CA LEU A 285 -18.65 23.38 8.94
C LEU A 285 -19.05 24.66 9.66
N SER A 286 -20.32 24.77 10.02
CA SER A 286 -20.82 25.77 10.94
C SER A 286 -20.32 25.53 12.37
N LYS A 287 -20.40 26.54 13.24
CA LYS A 287 -20.03 26.39 14.65
C LYS A 287 -20.80 25.29 15.37
N ALA A 288 -22.09 25.14 15.05
CA ALA A 288 -22.95 24.09 15.64
C ALA A 288 -22.47 22.69 15.25
N GLU A 289 -22.19 22.48 13.96
CA GLU A 289 -21.67 21.20 13.44
C GLU A 289 -20.28 20.87 14.00
N ILE A 290 -19.44 21.88 14.23
CA ILE A 290 -18.13 21.69 14.87
C ILE A 290 -18.32 21.25 16.34
N LYS A 291 -19.28 21.83 17.06
CA LYS A 291 -19.60 21.42 18.43
C LYS A 291 -20.13 20.00 18.48
N GLU A 292 -21.03 19.64 17.57
CA GLU A 292 -21.56 18.28 17.39
C GLU A 292 -20.42 17.29 17.12
N LEU A 293 -19.56 17.57 16.14
CA LEU A 293 -18.44 16.71 15.78
C LEU A 293 -17.47 16.47 16.95
N ARG A 294 -17.22 17.50 17.78
CA ARG A 294 -16.39 17.36 18.98
C ARG A 294 -17.06 16.59 20.11
N ALA A 295 -18.38 16.57 20.16
CA ALA A 295 -19.15 15.85 21.19
C ALA A 295 -19.17 14.33 20.97
N LEU A 296 -18.79 13.85 19.78
CA LEU A 296 -18.80 12.41 19.45
C LEU A 296 -17.80 11.58 20.26
N ASN A 297 -16.82 12.21 20.92
CA ASN A 297 -15.78 11.54 21.71
C ASN A 297 -15.06 10.39 20.97
N ILE A 298 -14.83 10.56 19.67
CA ILE A 298 -14.10 9.63 18.79
C ILE A 298 -12.87 10.30 18.18
N LYS A 299 -11.89 9.50 17.71
CA LYS A 299 -10.80 10.02 16.87
C LYS A 299 -11.36 10.42 15.49
N VAL A 300 -11.69 11.70 15.34
CA VAL A 300 -12.18 12.26 14.08
C VAL A 300 -11.08 12.20 13.03
N THR A 301 -11.41 11.75 11.82
CA THR A 301 -10.48 11.68 10.67
C THR A 301 -10.96 12.52 9.49
N PRO A 302 -10.09 12.87 8.52
CA PRO A 302 -10.49 13.54 7.27
C PRO A 302 -11.67 12.90 6.54
N LEU A 303 -11.83 11.58 6.66
CA LEU A 303 -12.90 10.87 5.99
C LEU A 303 -14.29 11.17 6.60
N HIS A 304 -14.36 11.47 7.90
CA HIS A 304 -15.61 11.90 8.55
C HIS A 304 -16.14 13.21 7.96
N LEU A 305 -15.28 14.24 7.84
CA LEU A 305 -15.69 15.52 7.26
C LEU A 305 -15.94 15.40 5.76
N HIS A 306 -15.15 14.60 5.04
CA HIS A 306 -15.36 14.35 3.62
C HIS A 306 -16.73 13.74 3.36
N SER A 307 -17.05 12.63 4.02
CA SER A 307 -18.31 11.92 3.78
C SER A 307 -19.51 12.75 4.23
N TYR A 308 -19.44 13.41 5.39
CA TYR A 308 -20.49 14.31 5.86
C TYR A 308 -20.79 15.42 4.83
N ASN A 309 -19.76 16.14 4.39
CA ASN A 309 -19.92 17.20 3.40
C ASN A 309 -20.35 16.66 2.02
N PHE A 310 -19.92 15.44 1.66
CA PHE A 310 -20.29 14.80 0.40
C PHE A 310 -21.80 14.57 0.31
N TYR A 311 -22.40 14.03 1.38
CA TYR A 311 -23.83 13.76 1.46
C TYR A 311 -24.65 15.05 1.62
N LYS A 312 -24.21 15.96 2.50
CA LYS A 312 -24.85 17.27 2.71
C LYS A 312 -24.98 18.06 1.39
N LYS A 313 -23.91 18.13 0.59
CA LYS A 313 -23.91 18.83 -0.71
C LYS A 313 -24.82 18.21 -1.76
N ARG A 314 -25.26 16.97 -1.57
CA ARG A 314 -26.15 16.22 -2.48
C ARG A 314 -27.59 16.15 -1.97
N GLY A 315 -27.94 16.97 -0.97
CA GLY A 315 -29.30 17.03 -0.43
C GLY A 315 -29.68 15.87 0.49
N LEU A 316 -28.71 15.09 0.98
CA LEU A 316 -28.95 13.97 1.89
C LEU A 316 -28.21 14.15 3.24
N PRO A 317 -28.55 15.18 4.04
CA PRO A 317 -27.89 15.39 5.33
C PRO A 317 -28.13 14.20 6.27
N MET A 318 -27.09 13.80 7.00
CA MET A 318 -27.13 12.72 7.97
C MET A 318 -26.07 12.96 9.07
N PRO A 319 -26.17 12.30 10.24
CA PRO A 319 -25.16 12.40 11.30
C PRO A 319 -23.76 11.99 10.81
N PHE A 320 -22.72 12.52 11.44
CA PHE A 320 -21.32 12.28 11.06
C PHE A 320 -20.94 10.80 11.03
N GLU A 321 -21.41 10.02 12.01
CA GLU A 321 -21.11 8.60 12.18
C GLU A 321 -21.72 7.79 11.05
N LYS A 322 -23.00 8.08 10.71
CA LYS A 322 -23.67 7.43 9.59
C LYS A 322 -23.03 7.79 8.25
N ALA A 323 -22.65 9.05 8.07
CA ALA A 323 -21.90 9.48 6.90
C ALA A 323 -20.55 8.76 6.81
N HIS A 324 -19.88 8.54 7.95
CA HIS A 324 -18.60 7.84 8.01
C HIS A 324 -18.74 6.34 7.73
N GLU A 325 -19.76 5.67 8.26
CA GLU A 325 -20.10 4.28 7.95
C GLU A 325 -20.32 4.09 6.44
N LEU A 326 -20.93 5.08 5.79
CA LEU A 326 -21.17 5.10 4.35
C LEU A 326 -20.02 5.72 3.53
N SER A 327 -18.83 5.90 4.11
CA SER A 327 -17.75 6.68 3.49
C SER A 327 -17.12 6.03 2.25
N GLU A 328 -17.15 4.70 2.13
CA GLU A 328 -16.67 3.98 0.94
C GLU A 328 -17.45 4.34 -0.35
N LEU A 329 -18.69 4.83 -0.22
CA LEU A 329 -19.48 5.30 -1.36
C LEU A 329 -19.02 6.69 -1.87
N THR A 330 -18.23 7.41 -1.06
CA THR A 330 -17.92 8.84 -1.26
C THR A 330 -16.56 9.10 -1.89
N HIS A 331 -15.73 8.06 -2.04
CA HIS A 331 -14.39 8.18 -2.61
C HIS A 331 -14.06 6.99 -3.53
N SER A 332 -12.89 7.04 -4.16
CA SER A 332 -12.32 5.95 -4.99
C SER A 332 -13.27 5.39 -6.06
N ASP A 333 -13.44 4.07 -6.10
CA ASP A 333 -14.28 3.36 -7.06
C ASP A 333 -15.74 3.30 -6.63
N GLY A 334 -16.05 3.46 -5.33
CA GLY A 334 -17.42 3.45 -4.84
C GLY A 334 -18.28 4.53 -5.51
N TRP A 335 -17.78 5.76 -5.57
CA TRP A 335 -18.51 6.84 -6.26
C TRP A 335 -18.64 6.59 -7.77
N LYS A 336 -17.65 5.97 -8.42
CA LYS A 336 -17.73 5.63 -9.84
C LYS A 336 -18.81 4.59 -10.09
N ILE A 337 -18.84 3.52 -9.31
CA ILE A 337 -19.83 2.46 -9.44
C ILE A 337 -21.23 3.00 -9.14
N LEU A 338 -21.39 3.82 -8.10
CA LEU A 338 -22.68 4.42 -7.76
C LEU A 338 -23.24 5.26 -8.91
N LYS A 339 -22.39 6.02 -9.61
CA LYS A 339 -22.78 6.74 -10.83
C LYS A 339 -23.11 5.82 -12.01
N GLN A 340 -22.39 4.70 -12.16
CA GLN A 340 -22.63 3.73 -13.24
C GLN A 340 -23.98 3.02 -13.11
N LEU A 341 -24.57 2.95 -11.91
CA LEU A 341 -25.90 2.39 -11.72
C LEU A 341 -27.00 3.23 -12.39
N ASP A 342 -26.76 4.53 -12.59
CA ASP A 342 -27.73 5.47 -13.17
C ASP A 342 -29.10 5.46 -12.44
N LEU A 343 -29.06 5.36 -11.11
CA LEU A 343 -30.23 5.36 -10.23
C LEU A 343 -30.27 6.62 -9.36
N PRO A 344 -31.46 7.02 -8.87
CA PRO A 344 -31.58 8.16 -7.97
C PRO A 344 -30.65 8.02 -6.76
N PHE A 345 -29.81 9.04 -6.52
CA PHE A 345 -28.73 8.99 -5.52
C PHE A 345 -29.24 8.65 -4.12
N GLU A 346 -30.28 9.34 -3.66
CA GLU A 346 -30.86 9.12 -2.33
C GLU A 346 -31.41 7.70 -2.16
N LEU A 347 -32.14 7.18 -3.15
CA LEU A 347 -32.68 5.83 -3.11
C LEU A 347 -31.57 4.78 -3.10
N SER A 348 -30.50 5.01 -3.89
CA SER A 348 -29.35 4.13 -3.95
C SER A 348 -28.64 4.04 -2.59
N VAL A 349 -28.38 5.18 -1.94
CA VAL A 349 -27.75 5.21 -0.61
C VAL A 349 -28.65 4.54 0.43
N LYS A 350 -29.96 4.84 0.43
CA LYS A 350 -30.94 4.20 1.33
C LYS A 350 -31.00 2.69 1.14
N TYR A 351 -30.98 2.23 -0.11
CA TYR A 351 -31.02 0.81 -0.44
C TYR A 351 -29.75 0.08 0.01
N ILE A 352 -28.57 0.65 -0.29
CA ILE A 352 -27.28 0.09 0.13
C ILE A 352 -27.22 -0.02 1.65
N TYR A 353 -27.57 1.05 2.37
CA TYR A 353 -27.63 1.03 3.83
C TYR A 353 -28.61 -0.02 4.34
N LYS A 354 -29.82 -0.09 3.75
CA LYS A 354 -30.82 -1.11 4.09
C LYS A 354 -30.26 -2.52 3.91
N GLN A 355 -29.52 -2.81 2.83
CA GLN A 355 -28.93 -4.13 2.57
C GLN A 355 -27.76 -4.44 3.51
N PHE A 356 -26.94 -3.44 3.81
CA PHE A 356 -25.81 -3.57 4.73
C PHE A 356 -26.25 -3.82 6.17
N SER A 357 -27.29 -3.13 6.65
CA SER A 357 -27.82 -3.27 8.01
C SER A 357 -28.78 -4.45 8.21
N ARG A 358 -28.96 -5.35 7.23
CA ARG A 358 -29.88 -6.50 7.40
C ARG A 358 -29.31 -7.52 8.39
N PRO A 359 -30.15 -8.20 9.18
CA PRO A 359 -29.71 -9.34 9.97
C PRO A 359 -29.02 -10.41 9.11
N GLY A 360 -27.79 -10.77 9.47
CA GLY A 360 -26.96 -11.73 8.73
C GLY A 360 -26.23 -11.18 7.51
N ALA A 361 -26.37 -9.89 7.18
CA ALA A 361 -25.64 -9.24 6.09
C ALA A 361 -24.12 -9.34 6.28
N ASN A 362 -23.63 -9.26 7.52
CA ASN A 362 -22.22 -9.39 7.89
C ASN A 362 -21.57 -10.72 7.48
N LYS A 363 -22.35 -11.76 7.16
CA LYS A 363 -21.84 -13.04 6.62
C LYS A 363 -21.43 -12.94 5.15
N HIS A 364 -21.89 -11.91 4.45
CA HIS A 364 -21.75 -11.75 3.00
C HIS A 364 -21.13 -10.41 2.61
N TYR A 365 -21.34 -9.38 3.43
CA TYR A 365 -20.87 -8.02 3.20
C TYR A 365 -19.98 -7.56 4.34
N TYR A 366 -18.72 -7.26 4.01
CA TYR A 366 -17.75 -6.70 4.95
C TYR A 366 -17.94 -5.19 5.13
N ASP A 367 -18.34 -4.49 4.06
CA ASP A 367 -18.53 -3.04 4.03
C ASP A 367 -19.61 -2.65 3.00
N VAL A 368 -19.99 -1.38 2.98
CA VAL A 368 -21.00 -0.86 2.04
C VAL A 368 -20.54 -0.91 0.56
N SER A 369 -19.23 -0.97 0.30
CA SER A 369 -18.68 -1.14 -1.05
C SER A 369 -18.95 -2.54 -1.60
N SER A 370 -18.97 -3.56 -0.72
CA SER A 370 -19.27 -4.93 -1.10
C SER A 370 -20.73 -5.08 -1.52
N VAL A 371 -21.65 -4.42 -0.82
CA VAL A 371 -23.07 -4.31 -1.21
C VAL A 371 -23.21 -3.63 -2.57
N LEU A 372 -22.52 -2.50 -2.76
CA LEU A 372 -22.58 -1.75 -4.01
C LEU A 372 -22.08 -2.58 -5.21
N ARG A 373 -21.00 -3.35 -5.04
CA ARG A 373 -20.48 -4.25 -6.08
C ARG A 373 -21.44 -5.40 -6.37
N ASP A 374 -21.97 -6.05 -5.34
CA ASP A 374 -22.96 -7.14 -5.49
C ASP A 374 -24.21 -6.64 -6.23
N TRP A 375 -24.63 -5.40 -5.94
CA TRP A 375 -25.78 -4.78 -6.59
C TRP A 375 -25.53 -4.49 -8.07
N ARG A 376 -24.37 -3.90 -8.39
CA ARG A 376 -23.95 -3.67 -9.78
C ARG A 376 -23.93 -4.98 -10.57
N ASP A 377 -23.34 -6.03 -10.00
CA ASP A 377 -23.18 -7.32 -10.69
C ASP A 377 -24.53 -8.01 -10.89
N TYR A 378 -25.40 -7.98 -9.87
CA TYR A 378 -26.78 -8.45 -9.98
C TYR A 378 -27.56 -7.71 -11.07
N LEU A 379 -27.49 -6.38 -11.14
CA LEU A 379 -28.19 -5.61 -12.18
C LEU A 379 -27.65 -5.89 -13.58
N ALA A 380 -26.33 -6.08 -13.72
CA ALA A 380 -25.71 -6.50 -14.97
C ALA A 380 -26.21 -7.88 -15.41
N ASP A 381 -26.34 -8.83 -14.48
CA ASP A 381 -26.87 -10.17 -14.75
C ASP A 381 -28.37 -10.14 -15.06
N CYS A 382 -29.16 -9.31 -14.38
CA CYS A 382 -30.56 -9.08 -14.73
C CYS A 382 -30.71 -8.56 -16.17
N LYS A 383 -29.85 -7.63 -16.59
CA LYS A 383 -29.81 -7.13 -17.97
C LYS A 383 -29.45 -8.25 -18.96
N LYS A 384 -28.46 -9.10 -18.66
CA LYS A 384 -28.10 -10.25 -19.50
C LYS A 384 -29.27 -11.24 -19.65
N LEU A 385 -30.06 -11.42 -18.60
CA LEU A 385 -31.25 -12.30 -18.60
C LEU A 385 -32.49 -11.64 -19.23
N GLY A 386 -32.40 -10.40 -19.73
CA GLY A 386 -33.55 -9.68 -20.29
C GLY A 386 -34.64 -9.36 -19.28
N MET A 387 -34.31 -9.28 -17.99
CA MET A 387 -35.26 -8.87 -16.95
C MET A 387 -35.61 -7.39 -17.08
N ASP A 388 -36.84 -7.02 -16.72
CA ASP A 388 -37.29 -5.63 -16.76
C ASP A 388 -36.56 -4.77 -15.72
N THR A 389 -35.55 -4.03 -16.19
CA THR A 389 -34.75 -3.11 -15.36
C THR A 389 -35.48 -1.81 -15.02
N GLY A 390 -36.73 -1.61 -15.47
CA GLY A 390 -37.60 -0.53 -14.98
C GLY A 390 -38.40 -0.92 -13.73
N SER A 391 -38.52 -2.21 -13.45
CA SER A 391 -39.30 -2.71 -12.31
C SER A 391 -38.57 -2.49 -10.98
N ASN A 392 -39.24 -1.86 -10.01
CA ASN A 392 -38.71 -1.68 -8.65
C ASN A 392 -38.36 -3.00 -7.97
N ALA A 393 -39.09 -4.09 -8.27
CA ALA A 393 -38.79 -5.41 -7.70
C ALA A 393 -37.47 -5.98 -8.23
N VAL A 394 -37.11 -5.65 -9.47
CA VAL A 394 -35.82 -6.01 -10.08
C VAL A 394 -34.73 -5.07 -9.60
N LEU A 395 -34.96 -3.75 -9.58
CA LEU A 395 -33.96 -2.77 -9.18
C LEU A 395 -33.58 -2.86 -7.70
N TYR A 396 -34.56 -3.10 -6.82
CA TYR A 396 -34.40 -3.06 -5.36
C TYR A 396 -34.89 -4.36 -4.71
N PRO A 397 -34.29 -5.52 -5.00
CA PRO A 397 -34.72 -6.78 -4.40
C PRO A 397 -34.63 -6.69 -2.88
N ASN A 398 -35.59 -7.30 -2.18
CA ASN A 398 -35.65 -7.19 -0.72
C ASN A 398 -34.35 -7.72 -0.07
N ASN A 399 -33.86 -8.89 -0.50
CA ASN A 399 -32.55 -9.42 -0.12
C ASN A 399 -31.67 -9.53 -1.37
N LEU A 400 -30.72 -8.60 -1.49
CA LEU A 400 -29.83 -8.50 -2.64
C LEU A 400 -29.00 -9.76 -2.83
N HIS A 401 -28.36 -10.26 -1.78
CA HIS A 401 -27.46 -11.41 -1.87
C HIS A 401 -28.23 -12.64 -2.38
N THR A 402 -29.39 -12.94 -1.79
CA THR A 402 -30.22 -14.07 -2.22
C THR A 402 -30.70 -13.91 -3.67
N ALA A 403 -31.07 -12.68 -4.08
CA ALA A 403 -31.46 -12.41 -5.45
C ALA A 403 -30.28 -12.64 -6.42
N HIS A 404 -29.10 -12.13 -6.10
CA HIS A 404 -27.90 -12.31 -6.90
C HIS A 404 -27.51 -13.79 -7.03
N GLN A 405 -27.51 -14.55 -5.93
CA GLN A 405 -27.23 -16.00 -5.98
C GLN A 405 -28.23 -16.76 -6.87
N LYS A 406 -29.50 -16.35 -6.91
CA LYS A 406 -30.50 -16.93 -7.82
C LYS A 406 -30.23 -16.52 -9.27
N THR A 407 -29.87 -15.26 -9.51
CA THR A 407 -29.59 -14.74 -10.84
C THR A 407 -28.33 -15.36 -11.44
N ILE A 408 -27.24 -15.51 -10.67
CA ILE A 408 -26.02 -16.21 -11.10
C ILE A 408 -26.35 -17.63 -11.59
N LYS A 409 -27.19 -18.38 -10.86
CA LYS A 409 -27.62 -19.73 -11.26
C LYS A 409 -28.39 -19.71 -12.59
N LYS A 410 -29.25 -18.72 -12.80
CA LYS A 410 -30.01 -18.55 -14.05
C LYS A 410 -29.11 -18.18 -15.23
N VAL A 411 -28.15 -17.27 -15.02
CA VAL A 411 -27.15 -16.90 -16.04
C VAL A 411 -26.36 -18.13 -16.45
N LYS A 412 -25.83 -18.88 -15.49
CA LYS A 412 -25.09 -20.11 -15.77
C LYS A 412 -25.93 -21.13 -16.55
N TYR A 413 -27.18 -21.32 -16.16
CA TYR A 413 -28.09 -22.21 -16.88
C TYR A 413 -28.34 -21.77 -18.32
N ALA A 414 -28.56 -20.47 -18.56
CA ALA A 414 -28.75 -19.91 -19.89
C ALA A 414 -27.46 -20.03 -20.74
N GLU A 415 -26.29 -19.79 -20.15
CA GLU A 415 -24.99 -19.97 -20.80
C GLU A 415 -24.74 -21.43 -21.18
N ASP A 416 -25.06 -22.38 -20.29
CA ASP A 416 -24.95 -23.83 -20.55
C ASP A 416 -25.90 -24.26 -21.67
N GLN A 417 -27.12 -23.73 -21.71
CA GLN A 417 -28.08 -23.99 -22.80
C GLN A 417 -27.61 -23.41 -24.13
N ALA A 418 -27.15 -22.15 -24.15
CA ALA A 418 -26.64 -21.50 -25.36
C ALA A 418 -25.37 -22.22 -25.88
N LEU A 419 -24.51 -22.66 -24.97
CA LEU A 419 -23.35 -23.49 -25.31
C LEU A 419 -23.79 -24.83 -25.91
N ASN A 420 -24.78 -25.50 -25.31
CA ASN A 420 -25.29 -26.77 -25.82
C ASN A 420 -25.94 -26.62 -27.21
N LEU A 421 -26.70 -25.56 -27.47
CA LEU A 421 -27.27 -25.29 -28.80
C LEU A 421 -26.19 -25.14 -29.87
N ARG A 422 -25.10 -24.43 -29.56
CA ARG A 422 -23.95 -24.32 -30.47
C ARG A 422 -23.25 -25.65 -30.72
N VAL A 423 -23.15 -26.49 -29.69
CA VAL A 423 -22.66 -27.87 -29.83
C VAL A 423 -23.57 -28.71 -30.75
N VAL A 424 -24.89 -28.65 -30.54
CA VAL A 424 -25.88 -29.37 -31.36
C VAL A 424 -25.85 -28.90 -32.81
N ASP A 425 -25.72 -27.59 -33.05
CA ASP A 425 -25.59 -27.05 -34.41
C ASP A 425 -24.30 -27.54 -35.09
N ARG A 426 -23.19 -27.52 -34.33
CA ARG A 426 -21.93 -28.11 -34.78
C ARG A 426 -22.07 -29.58 -35.14
N TYR A 427 -22.74 -30.35 -34.29
CA TYR A 427 -22.96 -31.77 -34.51
C TYR A 427 -23.63 -32.01 -35.87
N LYS A 428 -24.66 -31.23 -36.25
CA LYS A 428 -25.32 -31.37 -37.56
C LYS A 428 -24.33 -31.27 -38.72
N LYS A 429 -23.44 -30.27 -38.69
CA LYS A 429 -22.41 -30.07 -39.72
C LYS A 429 -21.34 -31.17 -39.67
N LEU A 430 -20.74 -31.38 -38.51
CA LEU A 430 -19.62 -32.29 -38.33
C LEU A 430 -20.00 -33.75 -38.55
N ASN A 431 -21.25 -34.13 -38.23
CA ASN A 431 -21.70 -35.51 -38.37
C ASN A 431 -21.73 -35.90 -39.85
N SER A 432 -22.19 -35.02 -40.74
CA SER A 432 -22.09 -35.26 -42.19
C SER A 432 -20.64 -35.36 -42.69
N GLN A 433 -19.73 -34.58 -42.09
CA GLN A 433 -18.35 -34.48 -42.53
C GLN A 433 -17.49 -35.66 -42.05
N TYR A 434 -17.63 -36.04 -40.79
CA TYR A 434 -16.71 -36.97 -40.12
C TYR A 434 -17.32 -38.31 -39.78
N ARG A 435 -18.65 -38.50 -39.83
CA ARG A 435 -19.22 -39.81 -39.54
C ARG A 435 -18.70 -40.85 -40.53
N PHE A 436 -18.11 -41.91 -39.98
CA PHE A 436 -17.46 -42.97 -40.74
C PHE A 436 -17.53 -44.27 -39.96
N GLU A 437 -17.79 -45.37 -40.67
CA GLU A 437 -17.91 -46.70 -40.10
C GLU A 437 -17.13 -47.68 -40.95
N SER A 438 -16.34 -48.54 -40.30
CA SER A 438 -15.57 -49.60 -40.96
C SER A 438 -15.14 -50.62 -39.92
N ASN A 439 -15.12 -51.90 -40.31
CA ASN A 439 -14.56 -53.01 -39.51
C ASN A 439 -15.12 -53.06 -38.07
N GLY A 440 -16.42 -52.82 -37.89
CA GLY A 440 -17.08 -52.88 -36.58
C GLY A 440 -16.84 -51.68 -35.66
N LEU A 441 -16.17 -50.62 -36.14
CA LEU A 441 -15.98 -49.36 -35.43
C LEU A 441 -16.68 -48.21 -36.15
N ILE A 442 -17.20 -47.25 -35.37
CA ILE A 442 -17.81 -46.02 -35.87
C ILE A 442 -17.15 -44.81 -35.19
N ILE A 443 -16.87 -43.77 -35.96
CA ILE A 443 -16.48 -42.45 -35.45
C ILE A 443 -17.59 -41.44 -35.71
N ARG A 444 -17.91 -40.63 -34.70
CA ARG A 444 -18.89 -39.54 -34.80
C ARG A 444 -18.51 -38.36 -33.91
N PRO A 445 -18.92 -37.13 -34.25
CA PRO A 445 -18.78 -36.00 -33.33
C PRO A 445 -19.60 -36.17 -32.05
N ALA A 446 -19.20 -35.44 -31.01
CA ALA A 446 -20.00 -35.26 -29.81
C ALA A 446 -21.28 -34.47 -30.13
N ALA A 447 -22.42 -34.94 -29.62
CA ALA A 447 -23.76 -34.45 -29.93
C ALA A 447 -24.27 -33.39 -28.95
N SER A 448 -23.72 -33.31 -27.74
CA SER A 448 -24.12 -32.32 -26.73
C SER A 448 -22.99 -31.96 -25.78
N SER A 449 -23.14 -30.84 -25.05
CA SER A 449 -22.22 -30.48 -23.97
C SER A 449 -22.23 -31.50 -22.84
N ALA A 450 -23.41 -32.07 -22.51
CA ALA A 450 -23.56 -33.10 -21.50
C ALA A 450 -22.80 -34.38 -21.85
N GLU A 451 -22.83 -34.79 -23.13
CA GLU A 451 -22.11 -35.96 -23.61
C GLU A 451 -20.59 -35.79 -23.49
N LEU A 452 -20.05 -34.61 -23.83
CA LEU A 452 -18.61 -34.32 -23.67
C LEU A 452 -18.13 -34.43 -22.22
N VAL A 453 -18.96 -33.97 -21.28
CA VAL A 453 -18.67 -34.07 -19.84
C VAL A 453 -18.74 -35.53 -19.38
N GLN A 454 -19.77 -36.26 -19.80
CA GLN A 454 -19.94 -37.67 -19.45
C GLN A 454 -18.81 -38.54 -20.03
N GLU A 455 -18.40 -38.28 -21.27
CA GLU A 455 -17.29 -38.96 -21.94
C GLU A 455 -15.99 -38.81 -21.15
N GLY A 456 -15.63 -37.56 -20.81
CA GLY A 456 -14.41 -37.28 -20.07
C GLY A 456 -14.41 -37.94 -18.68
N LYS A 457 -15.58 -37.99 -18.03
CA LYS A 457 -15.74 -38.68 -16.74
C LYS A 457 -15.54 -40.19 -16.87
N GLN A 458 -16.16 -40.84 -17.87
CA GLN A 458 -16.08 -42.29 -18.04
C GLN A 458 -14.69 -42.76 -18.49
N LEU A 459 -14.05 -42.01 -19.39
CA LEU A 459 -12.70 -42.36 -19.85
C LEU A 459 -11.58 -41.82 -18.95
N SER A 460 -11.93 -41.11 -17.85
CA SER A 460 -10.97 -40.52 -16.90
C SER A 460 -9.92 -39.63 -17.57
N HIS A 461 -10.33 -38.83 -18.56
CA HIS A 461 -9.48 -37.83 -19.20
C HIS A 461 -10.27 -36.56 -19.57
N CYS A 462 -9.58 -35.43 -19.64
CA CYS A 462 -10.20 -34.10 -19.59
C CYS A 462 -10.87 -33.62 -20.89
N VAL A 463 -11.86 -34.34 -21.43
CA VAL A 463 -12.60 -33.90 -22.64
C VAL A 463 -13.61 -32.79 -22.35
N GLY A 464 -14.27 -32.84 -21.18
CA GLY A 464 -15.29 -31.85 -20.80
C GLY A 464 -14.78 -30.41 -20.73
N GLY A 465 -13.48 -30.21 -20.45
CA GLY A 465 -12.85 -28.88 -20.43
C GLY A 465 -12.75 -28.21 -21.81
N TYR A 466 -12.92 -28.97 -22.90
CA TYR A 466 -12.84 -28.46 -24.27
C TYR A 466 -14.20 -28.05 -24.84
N THR A 467 -15.30 -28.14 -24.07
CA THR A 467 -16.66 -27.89 -24.58
C THR A 467 -16.83 -26.53 -25.27
N LYS A 468 -16.23 -25.46 -24.72
CA LYS A 468 -16.25 -24.13 -25.37
C LYS A 468 -15.41 -24.10 -26.65
N ASN A 469 -14.20 -24.64 -26.63
CA ASN A 469 -13.33 -24.72 -27.82
C ASN A 469 -13.97 -25.53 -28.96
N TYR A 470 -14.66 -26.62 -28.60
CA TYR A 470 -15.46 -27.39 -29.53
C TYR A 470 -16.63 -26.57 -30.06
N ALA A 471 -17.44 -25.96 -29.18
CA ALA A 471 -18.57 -25.10 -29.58
C ALA A 471 -18.17 -23.86 -30.40
N ASP A 472 -16.94 -23.36 -30.28
CA ASP A 472 -16.41 -22.22 -31.04
C ASP A 472 -15.69 -22.65 -32.34
N GLY A 473 -15.09 -23.84 -32.38
CA GLY A 473 -14.50 -24.43 -33.59
C GLY A 473 -13.01 -24.49 -33.65
N ASN A 474 -12.41 -24.25 -32.50
CA ASN A 474 -10.97 -24.30 -32.33
C ASN A 474 -10.48 -25.76 -32.32
N CYS A 475 -11.37 -26.72 -32.09
CA CYS A 475 -11.14 -28.14 -32.26
C CYS A 475 -12.45 -28.89 -32.59
N ASP A 476 -12.33 -30.02 -33.26
CA ASP A 476 -13.42 -30.98 -33.46
C ASP A 476 -13.15 -32.21 -32.59
N LEU A 477 -14.07 -32.52 -31.67
CA LEU A 477 -13.99 -33.68 -30.78
C LEU A 477 -14.91 -34.78 -31.30
N LEU A 478 -14.30 -35.92 -31.64
CA LEU A 478 -14.98 -37.09 -32.19
C LEU A 478 -14.82 -38.27 -31.23
N PHE A 479 -15.81 -39.14 -31.20
CA PHE A 479 -15.85 -40.34 -30.39
C PHE A 479 -15.82 -41.56 -31.31
N ILE A 480 -14.92 -42.47 -31.03
CA ILE A 480 -14.91 -43.82 -31.62
C ILE A 480 -15.71 -44.72 -30.68
N ARG A 481 -16.54 -45.58 -31.27
CA ARG A 481 -17.37 -46.57 -30.61
C ARG A 481 -17.27 -47.91 -31.33
N ARG A 482 -17.57 -49.00 -30.63
CA ARG A 482 -17.88 -50.28 -31.26
C ARG A 482 -19.31 -50.22 -31.81
N VAL A 483 -19.52 -50.72 -33.02
CA VAL A 483 -20.85 -50.75 -33.65
C VAL A 483 -21.82 -51.61 -32.83
N SER A 484 -21.33 -52.67 -32.18
CA SER A 484 -22.12 -53.52 -31.28
C SER A 484 -22.53 -52.83 -29.98
N GLU A 485 -21.83 -51.76 -29.57
CA GLU A 485 -22.04 -51.07 -28.28
C GLU A 485 -21.87 -49.54 -28.44
N PRO A 486 -22.73 -48.87 -29.23
CA PRO A 486 -22.54 -47.47 -29.63
C PRO A 486 -22.60 -46.46 -28.46
N ASP A 487 -23.22 -46.86 -27.34
CA ASP A 487 -23.37 -46.02 -26.15
C ASP A 487 -22.22 -46.17 -25.14
N LYS A 488 -21.31 -47.13 -25.33
CA LYS A 488 -20.16 -47.33 -24.44
C LYS A 488 -18.93 -46.55 -24.90
N PRO A 489 -18.34 -45.68 -24.05
CA PRO A 489 -17.12 -44.98 -24.40
C PRO A 489 -15.95 -45.90 -24.73
N PHE A 490 -15.17 -45.55 -25.75
CA PHE A 490 -14.04 -46.36 -26.22
C PHE A 490 -12.80 -45.49 -26.46
N TYR A 491 -12.81 -44.62 -27.48
CA TYR A 491 -11.74 -43.64 -27.72
C TYR A 491 -12.31 -42.27 -28.09
N THR A 492 -11.52 -41.24 -27.81
CA THR A 492 -11.78 -39.85 -28.23
C THR A 492 -10.69 -39.37 -29.16
N VAL A 493 -11.07 -38.67 -30.23
CA VAL A 493 -10.20 -38.14 -31.27
C VAL A 493 -10.36 -36.62 -31.31
N GLU A 494 -9.26 -35.90 -31.25
CA GLU A 494 -9.22 -34.45 -31.47
C GLU A 494 -8.68 -34.15 -32.87
N VAL A 495 -9.47 -33.44 -33.66
CA VAL A 495 -9.10 -32.94 -34.99
C VAL A 495 -8.95 -31.42 -34.93
N LYS A 496 -7.82 -30.89 -35.42
CA LYS A 496 -7.60 -29.44 -35.58
C LYS A 496 -7.07 -29.16 -36.98
N GLY A 497 -7.65 -28.16 -37.65
CA GLY A 497 -7.24 -27.80 -39.01
C GLY A 497 -7.32 -28.95 -40.02
N GLY A 498 -8.28 -29.87 -39.83
CA GLY A 498 -8.44 -31.05 -40.69
C GLY A 498 -7.42 -32.16 -40.49
N LYS A 499 -6.64 -32.13 -39.39
CA LYS A 499 -5.69 -33.20 -39.02
C LYS A 499 -6.03 -33.76 -37.65
N VAL A 500 -5.89 -35.09 -37.50
CA VAL A 500 -5.94 -35.74 -36.20
C VAL A 500 -4.72 -35.32 -35.40
N VAL A 501 -4.92 -34.64 -34.28
CA VAL A 501 -3.84 -34.22 -33.36
C VAL A 501 -3.66 -35.24 -32.25
N GLN A 502 -4.75 -35.87 -31.82
CA GLN A 502 -4.73 -36.80 -30.69
C GLN A 502 -5.84 -37.85 -30.82
N CYS A 503 -5.56 -39.08 -30.39
CA CYS A 503 -6.55 -40.13 -30.16
C CYS A 503 -6.21 -40.87 -28.85
N ARG A 504 -7.13 -40.87 -27.87
CA ARG A 504 -6.90 -41.45 -26.53
C ARG A 504 -8.09 -42.27 -26.04
N GLY A 505 -7.80 -43.39 -25.39
CA GLY A 505 -8.76 -44.22 -24.67
C GLY A 505 -8.71 -43.97 -23.15
N PHE A 506 -9.28 -44.90 -22.38
CA PHE A 506 -9.33 -44.84 -20.91
C PHE A 506 -7.97 -44.48 -20.27
N LYS A 507 -7.96 -43.55 -19.32
CA LYS A 507 -6.76 -43.01 -18.65
C LYS A 507 -5.65 -42.55 -19.60
N ASN A 508 -6.02 -41.92 -20.72
CA ASN A 508 -5.10 -41.48 -21.77
C ASN A 508 -4.34 -42.63 -22.47
N GLY A 509 -4.90 -43.85 -22.46
CA GLY A 509 -4.34 -45.00 -23.17
C GLY A 509 -4.11 -44.74 -24.65
N ALA A 510 -3.04 -45.31 -25.21
CA ALA A 510 -2.73 -45.26 -26.63
C ALA A 510 -3.69 -46.13 -27.45
N MET A 511 -3.74 -45.92 -28.77
CA MET A 511 -4.56 -46.72 -29.68
C MET A 511 -4.09 -48.18 -29.71
N THR A 512 -5.03 -49.12 -29.67
CA THR A 512 -4.77 -50.51 -30.08
C THR A 512 -4.50 -50.59 -31.59
N PRO A 513 -3.88 -51.68 -32.09
CA PRO A 513 -3.68 -51.87 -33.53
C PRO A 513 -4.99 -51.77 -34.35
N GLU A 514 -6.08 -52.31 -33.81
CA GLU A 514 -7.45 -52.20 -34.37
C GLU A 514 -7.87 -50.73 -34.55
N VAL A 515 -7.75 -49.92 -33.50
CA VAL A 515 -8.16 -48.50 -33.52
C VAL A 515 -7.22 -47.68 -34.39
N LYS A 516 -5.92 -47.98 -34.38
CA LYS A 516 -4.94 -47.30 -35.23
C LYS A 516 -5.24 -47.49 -36.71
N ALA A 517 -5.48 -48.72 -37.14
CA ALA A 517 -5.85 -49.03 -38.53
C ALA A 517 -7.17 -48.34 -38.94
N PHE A 518 -8.14 -48.27 -38.03
CA PHE A 518 -9.39 -47.56 -38.25
C PHE A 518 -9.20 -46.04 -38.39
N VAL A 519 -8.39 -45.41 -37.53
CA VAL A 519 -8.09 -43.97 -37.58
C VAL A 519 -7.34 -43.61 -38.87
N GLU A 520 -6.39 -44.45 -39.32
CA GLU A 520 -5.69 -44.27 -40.60
C GLU A 520 -6.69 -44.28 -41.77
N LYS A 521 -7.60 -45.25 -41.81
CA LYS A 521 -8.66 -45.31 -42.82
C LYS A 521 -9.59 -44.09 -42.77
N PHE A 522 -9.94 -43.62 -41.57
CA PHE A 522 -10.73 -42.39 -41.40
C PHE A 522 -10.01 -41.16 -41.96
N ILE A 523 -8.70 -41.01 -41.70
CA ILE A 523 -7.89 -39.91 -42.23
C ILE A 523 -7.93 -39.93 -43.77
N ASP A 524 -7.73 -41.10 -44.38
CA ASP A 524 -7.71 -41.25 -45.83
C ASP A 524 -9.07 -40.98 -46.50
N GLU A 525 -10.16 -41.39 -45.87
CA GLU A 525 -11.47 -41.23 -46.47
C GLU A 525 -12.08 -39.84 -46.23
N LYS A 526 -11.89 -39.27 -45.04
CA LYS A 526 -12.60 -38.06 -44.60
C LYS A 526 -11.74 -36.81 -44.55
N LEU A 527 -10.41 -36.93 -44.40
CA LEU A 527 -9.53 -35.77 -44.21
C LEU A 527 -8.65 -35.47 -45.43
N THR A 528 -8.24 -36.46 -46.23
CA THR A 528 -7.32 -36.23 -47.38
C THR A 528 -8.03 -36.05 -48.74
N LYS A 529 -9.23 -36.59 -48.94
CA LYS A 529 -9.93 -36.57 -50.26
C LYS A 529 -10.46 -35.20 -50.75
N LYS A 530 -10.40 -34.13 -49.95
CA LYS A 530 -10.88 -32.78 -50.36
C LYS A 530 -9.87 -31.92 -51.16
N LYS A 531 -8.66 -32.41 -51.48
CA LYS A 531 -7.67 -31.66 -52.28
C LYS A 531 -7.71 -31.87 -53.81
N ARG A 532 -8.64 -32.67 -54.35
CA ARG A 532 -8.64 -33.05 -55.80
C ARG A 532 -9.64 -32.31 -56.72
N ILE A 533 -10.20 -31.16 -56.32
CA ILE A 533 -11.03 -30.34 -57.22
C ILE A 533 -10.57 -28.88 -57.19
N LYS A 534 -9.57 -28.55 -58.01
CA LYS A 534 -9.47 -27.30 -58.82
C LYS A 534 -8.16 -27.24 -59.62
N ALA A 535 -8.31 -26.77 -60.87
CA ALA A 535 -7.32 -26.47 -61.92
C ALA A 535 -6.80 -27.72 -62.67
N ILE A 536 -6.89 -27.84 -64.00
CA ILE A 536 -6.82 -26.84 -65.09
C ILE A 536 -7.70 -27.31 -66.27
N GLN A 537 -8.61 -26.46 -66.77
CA GLN A 537 -9.06 -26.47 -68.18
C GLN A 537 -8.38 -25.26 -68.86
N GLY A 538 -7.43 -25.54 -69.76
CA GLY A 538 -7.24 -24.70 -70.95
C GLY A 538 -8.38 -25.03 -71.93
N VAL A 539 -8.71 -24.23 -72.94
CA VAL A 539 -7.83 -23.51 -73.87
C VAL A 539 -8.65 -22.39 -74.52
N ALA A 540 -7.99 -21.27 -74.81
CA ALA A 540 -8.47 -20.29 -75.78
C ALA A 540 -8.09 -20.76 -77.19
N VAL A 541 -9.08 -20.98 -78.06
CA VAL A 541 -9.33 -20.46 -79.43
C VAL A 541 -10.55 -21.23 -79.96
#